data_AF-A0A4Y9Y5X4-F1
#
_entry.id   AF-A0A4Y9Y5X4-F1
#
_cell.length_a   1.000
_cell.length_b   1.000
_cell.length_c   1.000
_cell.angle_alpha   90.00
_cell.angle_beta   90.00
_cell.angle_gamma   90.00
#
_symmetry.space_group_name_H-M   'P 1'
#
loop_
_entity.id
_entity.type
_entity.pdbx_description
1 polymer ?
#
loop_
_entity_poly.entity_id
_entity_poly.type
_entity_poly.pdbx_seq_one_letter_code
_entity_poly.pdbx_strand_id
1 'polypeptide(L)'
;MADHGKRTTPKTADRAQSAKPPAPRPSNVSTRSNSSALNDRLTVQPFDNEQALDFLAKYSFVPDNVEPNTETLANGLLMLAHRSNSVIVTEGLRAFATYARNITVTDISSKIRESLDGMLATAHEEQHQRLDNLTERCEQASIEMFGSANRVQNKVSKLSKTVEEVLRLHASLGESVEKASATILSVMDAVERIKAAYANVYRTTFDNRDPQAFVPRP
;
A
#
# COMPACT_ATOMS: atom_id res chain seq x y z
N MET A 1 -2.46 36.51 16.71
CA MET A 1 -1.63 36.05 15.58
C MET A 1 -0.57 35.14 16.16
N ALA A 2 -0.58 33.86 15.77
CA ALA A 2 0.29 32.83 16.33
C ALA A 2 1.49 32.56 15.41
N ASP A 3 2.63 32.46 16.07
CA ASP A 3 3.97 32.16 15.59
C ASP A 3 4.14 30.64 15.35
N HIS A 4 4.71 30.23 14.22
CA HIS A 4 5.31 28.90 14.03
C HIS A 4 6.42 28.91 12.99
N GLY A 5 7.66 28.94 13.52
CA GLY A 5 8.86 28.19 13.13
C GLY A 5 8.95 27.56 11.72
N LYS A 6 9.88 28.08 10.92
CA LYS A 6 10.57 27.33 9.86
C LYS A 6 12.04 27.17 10.23
N ARG A 7 12.44 25.92 10.49
CA ARG A 7 13.81 25.50 10.83
C ARG A 7 14.58 25.32 9.53
N THR A 8 15.62 26.14 9.34
CA THR A 8 16.58 26.07 8.25
C THR A 8 17.67 25.04 8.56
N THR A 9 18.08 24.26 7.56
CA THR A 9 19.21 23.32 7.63
C THR A 9 20.54 24.08 7.58
N PRO A 10 21.53 23.75 8.42
CA PRO A 10 22.89 24.27 8.24
C PRO A 10 23.73 23.33 7.37
N LYS A 11 24.32 23.92 6.32
CA LYS A 11 25.44 23.40 5.55
C LYS A 11 26.73 23.85 6.26
N THR A 12 27.60 22.93 6.65
CA THR A 12 28.99 23.26 6.99
C THR A 12 29.89 22.12 6.52
N ALA A 13 30.66 22.43 5.47
CA ALA A 13 31.86 21.69 5.10
C ALA A 13 33.02 22.32 5.85
N ASP A 14 33.85 21.55 6.55
CA ASP A 14 35.29 21.52 6.29
C ASP A 14 36.02 20.45 7.12
N ARG A 15 36.87 19.70 6.41
CA ARG A 15 38.24 19.33 6.81
C ARG A 15 38.45 18.64 8.17
N ALA A 16 38.51 17.30 8.14
CA ALA A 16 39.27 16.51 9.12
C ALA A 16 40.29 15.63 8.41
N GLN A 17 41.53 15.76 8.86
CA GLN A 17 42.76 15.28 8.25
C GLN A 17 42.96 13.77 8.47
N SER A 18 43.64 13.17 7.50
CA SER A 18 44.21 11.82 7.52
C SER A 18 45.05 11.57 8.79
N ALA A 19 44.58 10.68 9.66
CA ALA A 19 45.36 10.16 10.78
C ALA A 19 45.77 8.72 10.46
N LYS A 20 47.06 8.54 10.17
CA LYS A 20 47.75 7.25 10.01
C LYS A 20 47.60 6.43 11.31
N PRO A 21 47.25 5.12 11.25
CA PRO A 21 47.23 4.29 12.46
C PRO A 21 48.65 4.14 13.02
N PRO A 22 48.84 4.12 14.36
CA PRO A 22 50.15 3.89 14.96
C PRO A 22 50.63 2.45 14.67
N ALA A 23 51.93 2.30 14.43
CA ALA A 23 52.56 1.02 14.15
C ALA A 23 52.41 0.04 15.34
N PRO A 24 52.26 -1.28 15.10
CA PRO A 24 52.19 -2.27 16.17
C PRO A 24 53.53 -2.38 16.90
N ARG A 25 53.50 -2.44 18.24
CA ARG A 25 54.65 -2.87 19.04
C ARG A 25 54.94 -4.35 18.77
N PRO A 26 56.21 -4.79 18.71
CA PRO A 26 56.54 -6.20 18.62
C PRO A 26 56.24 -6.87 19.96
N SER A 27 55.14 -7.62 20.02
CA SER A 27 54.88 -8.56 21.10
C SER A 27 55.69 -9.82 20.84
N ASN A 28 56.90 -9.88 21.41
CA ASN A 28 57.63 -11.14 21.57
C ASN A 28 56.89 -11.98 22.62
N VAL A 29 55.80 -12.64 22.21
CA VAL A 29 55.25 -13.80 22.92
C VAL A 29 55.55 -14.99 22.05
N SER A 30 56.52 -15.78 22.49
CA SER A 30 56.90 -17.05 21.91
C SER A 30 55.68 -17.97 21.85
N THR A 31 55.02 -18.03 20.69
CA THR A 31 54.08 -19.10 20.33
C THR A 31 54.88 -20.34 19.98
N ARG A 32 55.66 -20.83 20.95
CA ARG A 32 56.27 -22.16 20.82
C ARG A 32 55.14 -23.17 20.88
N SER A 33 54.94 -23.83 19.74
CA SER A 33 54.02 -24.93 19.45
C SER A 33 53.53 -25.73 20.67
N ASN A 34 52.30 -25.45 21.10
CA ASN A 34 51.51 -26.38 21.93
C ASN A 34 50.62 -27.29 21.06
N SER A 35 50.55 -27.05 19.74
CA SER A 35 49.78 -27.84 18.79
C SER A 35 50.38 -29.23 18.54
N SER A 36 51.69 -29.41 18.71
CA SER A 36 52.34 -30.72 18.62
C SER A 36 52.06 -31.61 19.85
N ALA A 37 52.03 -31.05 21.06
CA ALA A 37 51.77 -31.81 22.29
C ALA A 37 50.30 -32.30 22.42
N LEU A 38 49.36 -31.59 21.81
CA LEU A 38 47.95 -32.01 21.70
C LEU A 38 47.75 -33.06 20.60
N ASN A 39 48.38 -32.88 19.42
CA ASN A 39 48.32 -33.87 18.35
C ASN A 39 49.01 -35.19 18.71
N ASP A 40 50.15 -35.15 19.43
CA ASP A 40 50.84 -36.37 19.86
C ASP A 40 50.04 -37.15 20.92
N ARG A 41 49.22 -36.46 21.74
CA ARG A 41 48.29 -37.08 22.70
C ARG A 41 46.95 -37.54 22.09
N LEU A 42 46.63 -37.11 20.87
CA LEU A 42 45.44 -37.52 20.11
C LEU A 42 45.72 -38.71 19.17
N THR A 43 46.87 -39.37 19.29
CA THR A 43 47.15 -40.68 18.64
C THR A 43 46.41 -41.84 19.31
N VAL A 44 45.24 -41.59 19.87
CA VAL A 44 44.33 -42.63 20.36
C VAL A 44 43.43 -42.97 19.17
N GLN A 45 43.31 -44.26 18.83
CA GLN A 45 42.45 -44.71 17.72
C GLN A 45 41.04 -44.10 17.82
N PRO A 46 40.22 -43.96 16.77
CA PRO A 46 38.80 -43.64 16.95
C PRO A 46 38.09 -44.75 17.74
N PHE A 47 36.93 -44.49 18.34
CA PHE A 47 36.03 -45.59 18.74
C PHE A 47 35.30 -46.10 17.49
N ASP A 48 34.89 -47.37 17.48
CA ASP A 48 33.83 -47.82 16.58
C ASP A 48 32.48 -47.26 17.06
N ASN A 49 31.54 -47.01 16.15
CA ASN A 49 30.26 -46.34 16.47
C ASN A 49 29.47 -47.06 17.58
N GLU A 50 29.47 -48.39 17.56
CA GLU A 50 28.83 -49.23 18.58
C GLU A 50 29.55 -49.13 19.93
N GLN A 51 30.88 -49.04 19.94
CA GLN A 51 31.67 -48.89 21.17
C GLN A 51 31.49 -47.49 21.79
N ALA A 52 31.33 -46.46 20.96
CA ALA A 52 31.05 -45.10 21.43
C ALA A 52 29.67 -45.01 22.08
N LEU A 53 28.65 -45.65 21.49
CA LEU A 53 27.29 -45.72 22.04
C LEU A 53 27.24 -46.53 23.34
N ASP A 54 27.89 -47.69 23.39
CA ASP A 54 27.97 -48.52 24.59
C ASP A 54 28.69 -47.79 25.73
N PHE A 55 29.75 -47.03 25.42
CA PHE A 55 30.44 -46.20 26.41
C PHE A 55 29.57 -45.04 26.93
N LEU A 56 28.83 -44.36 26.04
CA LEU A 56 27.95 -43.25 26.43
C LEU A 56 26.75 -43.74 27.26
N ALA A 57 26.19 -44.89 26.94
CA ALA A 57 25.12 -45.55 27.70
C ALA A 57 25.61 -46.02 29.08
N LYS A 58 26.78 -46.69 29.11
CA LYS A 58 27.39 -47.22 30.34
C LYS A 58 27.61 -46.17 31.44
N TYR A 59 27.89 -44.92 31.07
CA TYR A 59 28.08 -43.82 32.01
C TYR A 59 26.89 -42.85 32.07
N SER A 60 25.77 -43.22 31.43
CA SER A 60 24.52 -42.44 31.35
C SER A 60 24.73 -41.02 30.81
N PHE A 61 25.68 -40.85 29.90
CA PHE A 61 25.92 -39.59 29.21
C PHE A 61 24.88 -39.31 28.11
N VAL A 62 24.24 -40.37 27.60
CA VAL A 62 23.09 -40.30 26.70
C VAL A 62 22.04 -41.30 27.23
N PRO A 63 20.73 -40.99 27.22
CA PRO A 63 19.69 -41.91 27.67
C PRO A 63 19.59 -43.15 26.78
N ASP A 64 19.42 -44.34 27.38
CA ASP A 64 19.45 -45.65 26.69
C ASP A 64 18.39 -45.84 25.58
N ASN A 65 17.39 -44.95 25.50
CA ASN A 65 16.23 -45.06 24.60
C ASN A 65 16.07 -43.89 23.61
N VAL A 66 17.07 -43.00 23.50
CA VAL A 66 16.98 -41.81 22.64
C VAL A 66 18.16 -41.79 21.68
N GLU A 67 17.88 -41.73 20.36
CA GLU A 67 18.92 -41.48 19.37
C GLU A 67 19.66 -40.19 19.73
N PRO A 68 21.00 -40.23 19.92
CA PRO A 68 21.72 -39.07 20.41
C PRO A 68 21.58 -37.91 19.42
N ASN A 69 20.88 -36.86 19.85
CA ASN A 69 20.73 -35.60 19.14
C ASN A 69 21.67 -34.55 19.75
N THR A 70 21.84 -33.41 19.07
CA THR A 70 22.75 -32.33 19.46
C THR A 70 22.54 -31.84 20.89
N GLU A 71 21.30 -31.84 21.38
CA GLU A 71 20.92 -31.39 22.72
C GLU A 71 21.27 -32.43 23.80
N THR A 72 20.96 -33.70 23.57
CA THR A 72 21.39 -34.81 24.46
C THR A 72 22.90 -34.90 24.57
N LEU A 73 23.64 -34.66 23.48
CA LEU A 73 25.10 -34.69 23.49
C LEU A 73 25.70 -33.51 24.24
N ALA A 74 25.11 -32.31 24.14
CA ALA A 74 25.53 -31.14 24.91
C ALA A 74 25.32 -31.35 26.42
N ASN A 75 24.19 -31.94 26.82
CA ASN A 75 23.91 -32.28 28.21
C ASN A 75 24.86 -33.36 28.75
N GLY A 76 25.16 -34.37 27.94
CA GLY A 76 26.15 -35.40 28.28
C GLY A 76 27.58 -34.84 28.43
N LEU A 77 27.98 -33.86 27.61
CA LEU A 77 29.26 -33.16 27.73
C LEU A 77 29.35 -32.33 29.02
N LEU A 78 28.25 -31.69 29.42
CA LEU A 78 28.17 -31.01 30.72
C LEU A 78 28.33 -32.00 31.87
N MET A 79 27.67 -33.16 31.81
CA MET A 79 27.84 -34.22 32.81
C MET A 79 29.28 -34.76 32.84
N LEU A 80 29.92 -34.87 31.68
CA LEU A 80 31.33 -35.27 31.57
C LEU A 80 32.27 -34.25 32.22
N ALA A 81 32.02 -32.95 32.03
CA ALA A 81 32.82 -31.88 32.62
C ALA A 81 32.78 -31.88 34.16
N HIS A 82 31.75 -32.46 34.78
CA HIS A 82 31.64 -32.63 36.23
C HIS A 82 32.38 -33.87 36.75
N ARG A 83 32.94 -34.72 35.89
CA ARG A 83 33.70 -35.91 36.30
C ARG A 83 35.17 -35.57 36.54
N SER A 84 35.71 -36.01 37.68
CA SER A 84 37.11 -35.78 38.06
C SER A 84 38.09 -36.84 37.53
N ASN A 85 37.58 -37.94 36.93
CA ASN A 85 38.40 -39.03 36.44
C ASN A 85 38.90 -38.73 35.02
N SER A 86 40.18 -38.44 34.88
CA SER A 86 40.82 -38.08 33.60
C SER A 86 40.59 -39.12 32.50
N VAL A 87 40.55 -40.42 32.82
CA VAL A 87 40.37 -41.48 31.81
C VAL A 87 38.93 -41.47 31.28
N ILE A 88 37.94 -41.29 32.16
CA ILE A 88 36.52 -41.21 31.78
C ILE A 88 36.27 -39.95 30.96
N VAL A 89 36.90 -38.83 31.31
CA VAL A 89 36.79 -37.57 30.57
C VAL A 89 37.38 -37.69 29.16
N THR A 90 38.57 -38.30 29.03
CA THR A 90 39.22 -38.48 27.72
C THR A 90 38.44 -39.45 26.83
N GLU A 91 38.02 -40.61 27.35
CA GLU A 91 37.23 -41.58 26.57
C GLU A 91 35.81 -41.08 26.28
N GLY A 92 35.19 -40.33 27.20
CA GLY A 92 33.91 -39.68 26.96
C GLY A 92 33.99 -38.65 25.85
N LEU A 93 34.99 -37.76 25.87
CA LEU A 93 35.23 -36.78 24.81
C LEU A 93 35.48 -37.46 23.46
N ARG A 94 36.15 -38.61 23.44
CA ARG A 94 36.39 -39.41 22.23
C ARG A 94 35.11 -40.07 21.69
N ALA A 95 34.25 -40.58 22.57
CA ALA A 95 32.94 -41.11 22.18
C ALA A 95 32.04 -40.00 21.62
N PHE A 96 32.02 -38.82 22.27
CA PHE A 96 31.31 -37.65 21.76
C PHE A 96 31.83 -37.17 20.41
N ALA A 97 33.15 -37.12 20.22
CA ALA A 97 33.76 -36.70 18.94
C ALA A 97 33.48 -37.69 17.81
N THR A 98 33.48 -38.99 18.10
CA THR A 98 33.15 -40.05 17.14
C THR A 98 31.70 -39.93 16.70
N TYR A 99 30.78 -39.71 17.65
CA TYR A 99 29.37 -39.56 17.33
C TYR A 99 29.04 -38.23 16.63
N ALA A 100 29.61 -37.11 17.09
CA ALA A 100 29.45 -35.80 16.46
C ALA A 100 29.97 -35.78 15.01
N ARG A 101 30.95 -36.63 14.68
CA ARG A 101 31.44 -36.84 13.30
C ARG A 101 30.44 -37.60 12.42
N ASN A 102 29.57 -38.42 13.02
CA ASN A 102 28.53 -39.18 12.31
C ASN A 102 27.21 -38.43 12.18
N ILE A 103 26.99 -37.35 12.94
CA ILE A 103 25.91 -36.39 12.66
C ILE A 103 26.28 -35.70 11.35
N THR A 104 25.80 -36.25 10.24
CA THR A 104 26.14 -35.73 8.93
C THR A 104 25.52 -34.34 8.77
N VAL A 105 26.29 -33.38 8.25
CA VAL A 105 25.77 -32.07 7.81
C VAL A 105 24.56 -32.23 6.88
N THR A 106 24.47 -33.38 6.21
CA THR A 106 23.37 -33.84 5.38
C THR A 106 22.02 -33.92 6.12
N ASP A 107 21.95 -34.42 7.35
CA ASP A 107 20.69 -34.52 8.10
C ASP A 107 20.16 -33.16 8.54
N ILE A 108 21.06 -32.28 9.00
CA ILE A 108 20.71 -30.89 9.35
C ILE A 108 20.26 -30.14 8.09
N SER A 109 20.99 -30.31 6.98
CA SER A 109 20.65 -29.69 5.70
C SER A 109 19.32 -30.20 5.14
N SER A 110 18.99 -31.48 5.35
CA SER A 110 17.72 -32.07 4.91
C SER A 110 16.55 -31.47 5.69
N LYS A 111 16.65 -31.38 7.02
CA LYS A 111 15.60 -30.76 7.86
C LYS A 111 15.39 -29.28 7.53
N ILE A 112 16.47 -28.54 7.28
CA ILE A 112 16.37 -27.13 6.86
C ILE A 112 15.67 -27.01 5.51
N ARG A 113 16.00 -27.90 4.55
CA ARG A 113 15.38 -27.90 3.23
C ARG A 113 13.88 -28.22 3.30
N GLU A 114 13.51 -29.26 4.03
CA GLU A 114 12.10 -29.64 4.22
C GLU A 114 11.30 -28.52 4.91
N SER A 115 11.88 -27.87 5.92
CA SER A 115 11.26 -26.70 6.55
C SER A 115 11.12 -25.52 5.59
N LEU A 116 12.13 -25.25 4.76
CA LEU A 116 12.08 -24.19 3.74
C LEU A 116 11.02 -24.50 2.68
N ASP A 117 10.96 -25.73 2.19
CA ASP A 117 9.98 -26.17 1.21
C ASP A 117 8.55 -26.05 1.75
N GLY A 118 8.34 -26.43 3.03
CA GLY A 118 7.04 -26.25 3.71
C GLY A 118 6.64 -24.79 3.88
N MET A 119 7.58 -23.92 4.28
CA MET A 119 7.32 -22.47 4.35
C MET A 119 7.05 -21.87 2.97
N LEU A 120 7.77 -22.31 1.94
CA LEU A 120 7.60 -21.82 0.57
C LEU A 120 6.23 -22.23 0.02
N ALA A 121 5.82 -23.48 0.25
CA ALA A 121 4.50 -23.98 -0.12
C ALA A 121 3.38 -23.18 0.58
N THR A 122 3.52 -22.94 1.88
CA THR A 122 2.55 -22.14 2.65
C THR A 122 2.49 -20.69 2.13
N ALA A 123 3.64 -20.08 1.84
CA ALA A 123 3.70 -18.74 1.30
C ALA A 123 3.08 -18.63 -0.10
N HIS A 124 3.29 -19.64 -0.96
CA HIS A 124 2.65 -19.71 -2.27
C HIS A 124 1.14 -19.83 -2.15
N GLU A 125 0.64 -20.68 -1.25
CA GLU A 125 -0.80 -20.83 -1.02
C GLU A 125 -1.43 -19.52 -0.52
N GLU A 126 -0.81 -18.86 0.45
CA GLU A 126 -1.29 -17.55 0.92
C GLU A 126 -1.27 -16.49 -0.19
N GLN A 127 -0.25 -16.49 -1.05
CA GLN A 127 -0.18 -15.57 -2.18
C GLN A 127 -1.30 -15.84 -3.18
N HIS A 128 -1.55 -17.10 -3.53
CA HIS A 128 -2.65 -17.48 -4.41
C HIS A 128 -4.00 -17.08 -3.83
N GLN A 129 -4.26 -17.38 -2.56
CA GLN A 129 -5.50 -16.98 -1.90
C GLN A 129 -5.70 -15.45 -1.87
N ARG A 130 -4.64 -14.68 -1.62
CA ARG A 130 -4.69 -13.22 -1.67
C ARG A 130 -4.97 -12.71 -3.09
N LEU A 131 -4.39 -13.35 -4.11
CA LEU A 131 -4.59 -13.00 -5.51
C LEU A 131 -6.03 -13.29 -5.95
N ASP A 132 -6.59 -14.43 -5.55
CA ASP A 132 -7.96 -14.83 -5.88
C ASP A 132 -8.97 -13.87 -5.22
N ASN A 133 -8.79 -13.59 -3.93
CA ASN A 133 -9.61 -12.61 -3.21
C ASN A 133 -9.52 -11.21 -3.84
N LEU A 134 -8.34 -10.80 -4.31
CA LEU A 134 -8.17 -9.51 -4.99
C LEU A 134 -8.87 -9.50 -6.35
N THR A 135 -8.78 -10.61 -7.08
CA THR A 135 -9.42 -10.78 -8.39
C THR A 135 -10.94 -10.70 -8.26
N GLU A 136 -11.53 -11.45 -7.32
CA GLU A 136 -12.97 -11.42 -7.04
C GLU A 136 -13.44 -10.01 -6.66
N ARG A 137 -12.70 -9.31 -5.79
CA ARG A 137 -13.01 -7.92 -5.43
C ARG A 137 -12.94 -6.97 -6.61
N CYS A 138 -11.99 -7.17 -7.52
CA CYS A 138 -11.84 -6.36 -8.72
C CYS A 138 -13.01 -6.59 -9.68
N GLU A 139 -13.41 -7.85 -9.89
CA GLU A 139 -14.57 -8.20 -10.71
C GLU A 139 -15.86 -7.61 -10.13
N GLN A 140 -16.08 -7.75 -8.83
CA GLN A 140 -17.24 -7.18 -8.15
C GLN A 140 -17.28 -5.65 -8.28
N ALA A 141 -16.16 -4.97 -8.06
CA ALA A 141 -16.05 -3.53 -8.24
C ALA A 141 -16.32 -3.12 -9.70
N SER A 142 -15.85 -3.89 -10.67
CA SER A 142 -16.11 -3.67 -12.10
C SER A 142 -17.60 -3.77 -12.41
N ILE A 143 -18.28 -4.82 -11.93
CA ILE A 143 -19.74 -5.00 -12.11
C ILE A 143 -20.51 -3.82 -11.53
N GLU A 144 -20.16 -3.37 -10.33
CA GLU A 144 -20.82 -2.23 -9.66
C GLU A 144 -20.60 -0.90 -10.41
N MET A 145 -19.37 -0.69 -10.91
CA MET A 145 -19.03 0.48 -11.72
C MET A 145 -19.81 0.49 -13.03
N PHE A 146 -19.84 -0.63 -13.76
CA PHE A 146 -20.62 -0.74 -15.00
C PHE A 146 -22.11 -0.53 -14.76
N GLY A 147 -22.68 -1.13 -13.70
CA GLY A 147 -24.07 -0.92 -13.33
C GLY A 147 -24.37 0.54 -13.00
N SER A 148 -23.45 1.22 -12.32
CA SER A 148 -23.59 2.63 -11.95
C SER A 148 -23.44 3.57 -13.16
N ALA A 149 -22.47 3.31 -14.03
CA ALA A 149 -22.30 4.03 -15.29
C ALA A 149 -23.56 3.93 -16.16
N ASN A 150 -24.14 2.73 -16.28
CA ASN A 150 -25.36 2.53 -17.07
C ASN A 150 -26.57 3.29 -16.48
N ARG A 151 -26.68 3.33 -15.15
CA ARG A 151 -27.70 4.15 -14.46
C ARG A 151 -27.52 5.65 -14.73
N VAL A 152 -26.28 6.14 -14.70
CA VAL A 152 -25.96 7.54 -15.01
C VAL A 152 -26.29 7.85 -16.47
N GLN A 153 -25.87 7.00 -17.41
CA GLN A 153 -26.16 7.16 -18.84
C GLN A 153 -27.67 7.25 -19.10
N ASN A 154 -28.48 6.40 -18.46
CA ASN A 154 -29.93 6.46 -18.57
C ASN A 154 -30.51 7.77 -18.04
N LYS A 155 -29.99 8.29 -16.92
CA LYS A 155 -30.42 9.59 -16.38
C LYS A 155 -30.01 10.74 -17.31
N VAL A 156 -28.80 10.72 -17.85
CA VAL A 156 -28.31 11.72 -18.82
C VAL A 156 -29.16 11.70 -20.09
N SER A 157 -29.52 10.52 -20.60
CA SER A 157 -30.40 10.41 -21.77
C SER A 157 -31.79 10.99 -21.51
N LYS A 158 -32.37 10.74 -20.33
CA LYS A 158 -33.64 11.37 -19.93
C LYS A 158 -33.52 12.89 -19.83
N LEU A 159 -32.44 13.38 -19.22
CA LEU A 159 -32.19 14.81 -19.09
C LEU A 159 -32.03 15.48 -20.45
N SER A 160 -31.32 14.87 -21.40
CA SER A 160 -31.18 15.38 -22.77
C SER A 160 -32.54 15.62 -23.41
N LYS A 161 -33.46 14.65 -23.31
CA LYS A 161 -34.83 14.79 -23.85
C LYS A 161 -35.59 15.95 -23.21
N THR A 162 -35.46 16.11 -21.89
CA THR A 162 -36.11 17.25 -21.20
C THR A 162 -35.51 18.59 -21.61
N VAL A 163 -34.20 18.66 -21.86
CA VAL A 163 -33.54 19.88 -22.34
C VAL A 163 -34.00 20.22 -23.76
N GLU A 164 -34.09 19.22 -24.64
CA GLU A 164 -34.64 19.40 -26.00
C GLU A 164 -36.09 19.92 -25.96
N GLU A 165 -36.92 19.39 -25.06
CA GLU A 165 -38.30 19.88 -24.89
C GLU A 165 -38.34 21.33 -24.37
N VAL A 166 -37.50 21.67 -23.40
CA VAL A 166 -37.39 23.05 -22.89
C VAL A 166 -36.94 24.02 -23.98
N LEU A 167 -35.96 23.63 -24.81
CA LEU A 167 -35.51 24.45 -25.93
C LEU A 167 -36.63 24.67 -26.95
N ARG A 168 -37.41 23.63 -27.26
CA ARG A 168 -38.58 23.74 -28.14
C ARG A 168 -39.63 24.69 -27.58
N LEU A 169 -39.95 24.58 -26.29
CA LEU A 169 -40.90 25.46 -25.62
C LEU A 169 -40.40 26.91 -25.57
N HIS A 170 -39.12 27.11 -25.32
CA HIS A 170 -38.50 28.43 -25.33
C HIS A 170 -38.59 29.10 -26.71
N ALA A 171 -38.32 28.36 -27.80
CA ALA A 171 -38.48 28.86 -29.15
C ALA A 171 -39.94 29.26 -29.44
N SER A 172 -40.90 28.41 -29.07
CA SER A 172 -42.33 28.69 -29.23
C SER A 172 -42.78 29.92 -28.44
N LEU A 173 -42.24 30.11 -27.22
CA LEU A 173 -42.51 31.29 -26.41
C LEU A 173 -41.95 32.55 -27.06
N GLY A 174 -40.72 32.48 -27.60
CA GLY A 174 -40.10 33.57 -28.36
C GLY A 174 -40.99 34.05 -29.51
N GLU A 175 -41.45 33.13 -30.37
CA GLU A 175 -42.38 33.46 -31.46
C GLU A 175 -43.69 34.09 -30.96
N SER A 176 -44.23 33.58 -29.85
CA SER A 176 -45.45 34.12 -29.26
C SER A 176 -45.26 35.55 -28.75
N VAL A 177 -44.11 35.85 -28.14
CA VAL A 177 -43.76 37.18 -27.65
C VAL A 177 -43.57 38.15 -28.83
N GLU A 178 -42.90 37.73 -29.90
CA GLU A 178 -42.75 38.55 -31.11
C GLU A 178 -44.09 38.91 -31.75
N LYS A 179 -45.00 37.93 -31.88
CA LYS A 179 -46.37 38.16 -32.38
C LYS A 179 -47.16 39.12 -31.49
N ALA A 180 -47.06 38.95 -30.18
CA ALA A 180 -47.71 39.84 -29.22
C ALA A 180 -47.15 41.27 -29.33
N SER A 181 -45.83 41.42 -29.45
CA SER A 181 -45.16 42.71 -29.64
C SER A 181 -45.62 43.40 -30.93
N ALA A 182 -45.65 42.69 -32.05
CA ALA A 182 -46.14 43.21 -33.32
C ALA A 182 -47.60 43.66 -33.24
N THR A 183 -48.44 42.90 -32.53
CA THR A 183 -49.85 43.24 -32.30
C THR A 183 -49.97 44.51 -31.46
N ILE A 184 -49.19 44.65 -30.38
CA ILE A 184 -49.17 45.86 -29.54
C ILE A 184 -48.77 47.08 -30.37
N LEU A 185 -47.72 46.99 -31.18
CA LEU A 185 -47.28 48.08 -32.04
C LEU A 185 -48.38 48.50 -33.04
N SER A 186 -49.07 47.53 -33.65
CA SER A 186 -50.19 47.80 -34.55
C SER A 186 -51.36 48.49 -33.83
N VAL A 187 -51.69 48.05 -32.61
CA VAL A 187 -52.73 48.68 -31.78
C VAL A 187 -52.33 50.10 -31.38
N MET A 188 -51.08 50.34 -31.03
CA MET A 188 -50.59 51.68 -30.68
C MET A 188 -50.73 52.65 -31.85
N ASP A 189 -50.32 52.23 -33.05
CA ASP A 189 -50.49 53.03 -34.28
C ASP A 189 -51.97 53.29 -34.57
N ALA A 190 -52.83 52.28 -34.45
CA ALA A 190 -54.28 52.47 -34.61
C ALA A 190 -54.85 53.49 -33.61
N VAL A 191 -54.45 53.42 -32.34
CA VAL A 191 -54.86 54.38 -31.30
C VAL A 191 -54.38 55.79 -31.64
N GLU A 192 -53.16 55.96 -32.16
CA GLU A 192 -52.63 57.26 -32.53
C GLU A 192 -53.38 57.89 -33.71
N ARG A 193 -53.73 57.09 -34.73
CA ARG A 193 -54.59 57.54 -35.83
C ARG A 193 -55.98 57.93 -35.37
N ILE A 194 -56.58 57.16 -34.44
CA ILE A 194 -57.89 57.48 -33.84
C ILE A 194 -57.81 58.80 -33.08
N LYS A 195 -56.76 59.02 -32.27
CA LYS A 195 -56.56 60.29 -31.56
C LYS A 195 -56.46 61.47 -32.53
N ALA A 196 -55.70 61.33 -33.63
CA ALA A 196 -55.59 62.38 -34.65
C ALA A 196 -56.93 62.65 -35.34
N ALA A 197 -57.67 61.60 -35.71
CA ALA A 197 -59.01 61.73 -36.29
C ALA A 197 -59.97 62.43 -35.33
N TYR A 198 -59.99 62.04 -34.05
CA TYR A 198 -60.79 62.69 -33.03
C TYR A 198 -60.44 64.18 -32.87
N ALA A 199 -59.15 64.52 -32.81
CA ALA A 199 -58.70 65.91 -32.72
C ALA A 199 -59.16 66.74 -33.93
N ASN A 200 -59.09 66.19 -35.14
CA ASN A 200 -59.57 66.85 -36.36
C ASN A 200 -61.09 67.06 -36.35
N VAL A 201 -61.86 66.05 -35.95
CA VAL A 201 -63.33 66.17 -35.80
C VAL A 201 -63.67 67.22 -34.75
N TYR A 202 -62.99 67.20 -33.61
CA TYR A 202 -63.22 68.17 -32.55
C TYR A 202 -62.96 69.61 -33.04
N ARG A 203 -61.82 69.84 -33.69
CA ARG A 203 -61.45 71.15 -34.24
C ARG A 203 -62.46 71.68 -35.27
N THR A 204 -62.89 70.81 -36.19
CA THR A 204 -63.82 71.19 -37.27
C THR A 204 -65.26 71.39 -36.78
N THR A 205 -65.66 70.71 -35.71
CA THR A 205 -67.07 70.73 -35.24
C THR A 205 -67.30 71.72 -34.10
N PHE A 206 -66.28 71.96 -33.27
CA PHE A 206 -66.40 72.74 -32.03
C PHE A 206 -65.51 73.99 -32.00
N ASP A 207 -64.23 73.92 -32.41
CA ASP A 207 -63.32 75.09 -32.33
C ASP A 207 -63.50 76.10 -33.50
N ASN A 208 -63.82 75.63 -34.71
CA ASN A 208 -64.05 76.49 -35.88
C ASN A 208 -65.46 77.07 -35.97
N ARG A 209 -66.26 76.99 -34.89
CA ARG A 209 -67.54 77.71 -34.85
C ARG A 209 -67.24 79.19 -34.72
N ASP A 210 -67.51 79.93 -35.80
CA ASP A 210 -67.52 81.38 -35.78
C ASP A 210 -68.57 81.86 -34.75
N PRO A 211 -68.19 82.49 -33.63
CA PRO A 211 -69.15 82.98 -32.65
C PRO A 211 -70.01 84.12 -33.22
N GLN A 212 -69.70 84.66 -34.41
CA GLN A 212 -70.50 85.69 -35.07
C GLN A 212 -71.59 85.17 -36.02
N ALA A 213 -71.67 83.87 -36.30
CA ALA A 213 -72.71 83.31 -37.17
C ALA A 213 -74.14 83.34 -36.56
N PHE A 214 -74.27 83.71 -35.29
CA PHE A 214 -75.53 83.81 -34.55
C PHE A 214 -75.89 85.23 -34.10
N VAL A 215 -75.33 86.27 -34.72
CA VAL A 215 -75.85 87.63 -34.51
C VAL A 215 -76.99 87.87 -35.52
N PRO A 216 -78.24 88.08 -35.07
CA PRO A 216 -79.30 88.47 -35.99
C PRO A 216 -78.95 89.86 -36.56
N ARG A 217 -78.94 90.00 -37.89
CA ARG A 217 -78.83 91.32 -38.51
C ARG A 217 -80.13 92.10 -38.28
N PRO A 218 -80.05 93.42 -38.00
CA PRO A 218 -81.23 94.28 -37.79
C PRO A 218 -82.10 94.41 -39.04
#